data_AF-A0A969RK77-F1
#
_entry.id   AF-A0A969RK77-F1
#
_cell.length_a   1.000
_cell.length_b   1.000
_cell.length_c   1.000
_cell.angle_alpha   90.00
_cell.angle_beta   90.00
_cell.angle_gamma   90.00
#
_symmetry.space_group_name_H-M   'P 1'
#
loop_
_entity.id
_entity.type
_entity.pdbx_description
1 polymer ?
#
loop_
_entity_poly.entity_id
_entity_poly.type
_entity_poly.pdbx_seq_one_letter_code
_entity_poly.pdbx_strand_id
1 'polypeptide(L)'
;MNSNFPRGHTAFLIIHGIGDQQPFDTLDQFTRGIVDYLEPHVGHLQIEHKTSFYRGQESGSAWMKSFVRIKPKAEQDGDHWIDIHEFYWAYLTEGKISMDQVLQWLKQTIRGAIKTYEVNKEFLDANFSSLKKENNQKNRPYWWRLNTILRRVYWLYPIARLLEWLLLRWIPAAIPLPQRLRQAGLRVIVDFIGDVAIYTSLDQKSRHYDVRQRILGESQAFLEEMLEREEYDQVVVAGHSLGSVIAYDTLNRMNTKANDSLNKATEAYIRQIQKIRGLITFGSPLDKILFYFRPHSGDQQYVRKQLLTNLHAFKRNKQTNELQALDSLKTGLEQNPIQQFFDHLWWINFYDEEDPISGCLNFYEIEKDNNVKLKLGKSWGVAHNYYWGCNVFYERIFKMLLTQNPSS
;
A
#
# COMPACT_ATOMS: atom_id res chain seq x y z
N MET A 1 -31.05 -13.85 16.56
CA MET A 1 -29.80 -14.41 16.03
C MET A 1 -29.05 -13.25 15.42
N ASN A 2 -27.91 -12.83 15.99
CA ASN A 2 -27.13 -11.75 15.38
C ASN A 2 -26.59 -12.28 14.05
N SER A 3 -27.04 -11.71 12.93
CA SER A 3 -26.46 -12.00 11.63
C SER A 3 -24.99 -11.56 11.68
N ASN A 4 -24.07 -12.52 11.66
CA ASN A 4 -22.63 -12.24 11.57
C ASN A 4 -22.22 -11.71 10.18
N PHE A 5 -23.17 -11.61 9.25
CA PHE A 5 -22.99 -10.99 7.94
C PHE A 5 -23.17 -9.46 8.03
N PRO A 6 -22.29 -8.65 7.42
CA PRO A 6 -22.47 -7.20 7.35
C PRO A 6 -23.80 -6.82 6.69
N ARG A 7 -24.55 -5.93 7.33
CA ARG A 7 -25.78 -5.36 6.75
C ARG A 7 -25.45 -4.35 5.65
N GLY A 8 -26.36 -4.22 4.70
CA GLY A 8 -26.24 -3.35 3.54
C GLY A 8 -25.39 -3.93 2.42
N HIS A 9 -24.99 -3.09 1.49
CA HIS A 9 -24.19 -3.43 0.33
C HIS A 9 -22.80 -2.83 0.46
N THR A 10 -21.81 -3.70 0.68
CA THR A 10 -20.42 -3.29 0.88
C THR A 10 -19.59 -3.64 -0.34
N ALA A 11 -18.85 -2.68 -0.88
CA ALA A 11 -17.87 -2.95 -1.93
C ALA A 11 -16.44 -2.89 -1.39
N PHE A 12 -15.67 -3.95 -1.61
CA PHE A 12 -14.22 -3.96 -1.42
C PHE A 12 -13.52 -3.60 -2.71
N LEU A 13 -12.61 -2.64 -2.66
CA LEU A 13 -11.62 -2.40 -3.71
C LEU A 13 -10.27 -2.92 -3.23
N ILE A 14 -9.81 -4.03 -3.78
CA ILE A 14 -8.50 -4.58 -3.50
C ILE A 14 -7.49 -4.04 -4.50
N ILE A 15 -6.39 -3.50 -3.98
CA ILE A 15 -5.23 -3.11 -4.77
C ILE A 15 -4.10 -4.07 -4.42
N HIS A 16 -3.74 -4.89 -5.38
CA HIS A 16 -2.73 -5.92 -5.20
C HIS A 16 -1.32 -5.33 -5.12
N GLY A 17 -0.41 -6.11 -4.53
CA GLY A 17 1.01 -5.79 -4.43
C GLY A 17 1.78 -6.06 -5.73
N ILE A 18 3.09 -5.85 -5.69
CA ILE A 18 3.96 -6.25 -6.80
C ILE A 18 4.17 -7.77 -6.79
N GLY A 19 4.09 -8.39 -7.97
CA GLY A 19 4.53 -9.76 -8.19
C GLY A 19 4.04 -10.29 -9.54
N ASP A 20 4.43 -11.53 -9.88
CA ASP A 20 4.00 -12.27 -11.08
C ASP A 20 2.54 -12.76 -11.00
N GLN A 21 1.68 -12.02 -10.30
CA GLN A 21 0.29 -12.41 -10.08
C GLN A 21 -0.43 -12.48 -11.43
N GLN A 22 -1.04 -13.62 -11.71
CA GLN A 22 -1.89 -13.76 -12.88
C GLN A 22 -3.17 -12.93 -12.66
N PRO A 23 -3.85 -12.49 -13.73
CA PRO A 23 -5.14 -11.83 -13.60
C PRO A 23 -6.10 -12.64 -12.71
N PHE A 24 -6.75 -11.96 -11.76
CA PHE A 24 -7.68 -12.52 -10.77
C PHE A 24 -7.09 -13.36 -9.64
N ASP A 25 -5.77 -13.57 -9.57
CA ASP A 25 -5.15 -14.33 -8.46
C ASP A 25 -5.41 -13.68 -7.10
N THR A 26 -5.33 -12.34 -7.03
CA THR A 26 -5.58 -11.60 -5.79
C THR A 26 -7.07 -11.63 -5.44
N LEU A 27 -7.94 -11.44 -6.44
CA LEU A 27 -9.38 -11.54 -6.27
C LEU A 27 -9.76 -12.90 -5.70
N ASP A 28 -9.28 -14.00 -6.29
CA ASP A 28 -9.52 -15.36 -5.83
C ASP A 28 -9.02 -15.61 -4.40
N GLN A 29 -7.79 -15.22 -4.07
CA GLN A 29 -7.23 -15.42 -2.73
C GLN A 29 -8.04 -14.68 -1.66
N PHE A 30 -8.38 -13.41 -1.90
CA PHE A 30 -9.13 -12.63 -0.92
C PHE A 30 -10.57 -13.11 -0.79
N THR A 31 -11.24 -13.43 -1.90
CA THR A 31 -12.59 -13.99 -1.91
C THR A 31 -12.64 -15.30 -1.13
N ARG A 32 -11.71 -16.23 -1.37
CA ARG A 32 -11.66 -17.50 -0.62
C ARG A 32 -11.49 -17.27 0.87
N GLY A 33 -10.58 -16.39 1.28
CA GLY A 33 -10.39 -16.11 2.71
C GLY A 33 -11.62 -15.46 3.37
N ILE A 34 -12.39 -14.63 2.64
CA ILE A 34 -13.69 -14.14 3.13
C ILE A 34 -14.69 -15.30 3.30
N VAL A 35 -14.80 -16.17 2.29
CA VAL A 35 -15.73 -17.32 2.30
C VAL A 35 -15.38 -18.28 3.44
N ASP A 36 -14.12 -18.67 3.55
CA ASP A 36 -13.60 -19.58 4.59
C ASP A 36 -13.85 -19.02 5.99
N TYR A 37 -13.76 -17.70 6.16
CA TYR A 37 -14.10 -17.04 7.42
C TYR A 37 -15.60 -16.97 7.66
N LEU A 38 -16.41 -16.59 6.67
CA LEU A 38 -17.84 -16.33 6.86
C LEU A 38 -18.70 -17.59 6.92
N GLU A 39 -18.45 -18.61 6.08
CA GLU A 39 -19.30 -19.79 5.99
C GLU A 39 -19.56 -20.48 7.35
N PRO A 40 -18.55 -20.67 8.24
CA PRO A 40 -18.79 -21.21 9.57
C PRO A 40 -19.72 -20.37 10.46
N HIS A 41 -19.86 -19.07 10.19
CA HIS A 41 -20.58 -18.11 11.01
C HIS A 41 -21.97 -17.76 10.49
N VAL A 42 -22.20 -17.86 9.18
CA VAL A 42 -23.46 -17.44 8.51
C VAL A 42 -24.13 -18.56 7.73
N GLY A 43 -23.50 -19.72 7.61
CA GLY A 43 -23.94 -20.83 6.77
C GLY A 43 -23.49 -20.69 5.32
N HIS A 44 -24.10 -21.47 4.43
CA HIS A 44 -23.69 -21.50 3.02
C HIS A 44 -23.81 -20.13 2.35
N LEU A 45 -22.76 -19.76 1.62
CA LEU A 45 -22.69 -18.55 0.83
C LEU A 45 -22.96 -18.84 -0.64
N GLN A 46 -23.62 -17.90 -1.30
CA GLN A 46 -23.74 -17.83 -2.75
C GLN A 46 -22.66 -16.89 -3.27
N ILE A 47 -21.88 -17.38 -4.23
CA ILE A 47 -20.78 -16.64 -4.88
C ILE A 47 -21.17 -16.46 -6.35
N GLU A 48 -21.22 -15.21 -6.80
CA GLU A 48 -21.61 -14.86 -8.16
C GLU A 48 -20.50 -14.08 -8.86
N HIS A 49 -20.21 -14.45 -10.11
CA HIS A 49 -19.42 -13.61 -11.00
C HIS A 49 -20.31 -12.51 -11.59
N LYS A 50 -19.88 -11.26 -11.44
CA LYS A 50 -20.53 -10.10 -12.04
C LYS A 50 -19.55 -9.37 -12.95
N THR A 51 -20.11 -8.66 -13.92
CA THR A 51 -19.34 -7.86 -14.86
C THR A 51 -19.88 -6.45 -14.92
N SER A 52 -19.01 -5.47 -15.06
CA SER A 52 -19.38 -4.08 -15.34
C SER A 52 -18.48 -3.49 -16.41
N PHE A 53 -18.99 -2.52 -17.16
CA PHE A 53 -18.19 -1.80 -18.16
C PHE A 53 -17.56 -0.58 -17.54
N TYR A 54 -16.24 -0.46 -17.66
CA TYR A 54 -15.55 0.78 -17.35
C TYR A 54 -15.25 1.54 -18.63
N ARG A 55 -15.63 2.82 -18.64
CA ARG A 55 -15.29 3.76 -19.69
C ARG A 55 -14.13 4.62 -19.19
N GLY A 56 -12.91 4.28 -19.58
CA GLY A 56 -11.72 5.04 -19.19
C GLY A 56 -11.75 6.46 -19.75
N GLN A 57 -11.13 7.41 -19.03
CA GLN A 57 -11.09 8.81 -19.46
C GLN A 57 -10.18 9.06 -20.67
N GLU A 58 -9.14 8.24 -20.90
CA GLU A 58 -8.12 8.52 -21.94
C GLU A 58 -8.18 7.60 -23.17
N SER A 59 -8.82 6.43 -23.08
CA SER A 59 -8.97 5.50 -24.19
C SER A 59 -10.45 5.21 -24.36
N GLY A 60 -11.06 5.68 -25.44
CA GLY A 60 -12.49 5.45 -25.73
C GLY A 60 -12.92 3.96 -25.82
N SER A 61 -12.01 3.02 -25.55
CA SER A 61 -12.30 1.60 -25.35
C SER A 61 -12.88 1.35 -23.96
N ALA A 62 -14.16 1.00 -23.89
CA ALA A 62 -14.75 0.41 -22.70
C ALA A 62 -14.16 -0.99 -22.50
N TRP A 63 -13.62 -1.29 -21.31
CA TRP A 63 -13.19 -2.64 -20.96
C TRP A 63 -14.10 -3.22 -19.89
N MET A 64 -14.34 -4.53 -19.99
CA MET A 64 -15.19 -5.26 -19.06
C MET A 64 -14.38 -5.60 -17.81
N LYS A 65 -14.85 -5.12 -16.66
CA LYS A 65 -14.34 -5.48 -15.34
C LYS A 65 -15.14 -6.67 -14.81
N SER A 66 -14.45 -7.63 -14.22
CA SER A 66 -15.06 -8.74 -13.49
C SER A 66 -14.90 -8.52 -11.99
N PHE A 67 -15.93 -8.82 -11.23
CA PHE A 67 -15.92 -8.77 -9.77
C PHE A 67 -16.75 -9.91 -9.19
N VAL A 68 -16.53 -10.21 -7.92
CA VAL A 68 -17.22 -11.30 -7.22
C VAL A 68 -18.24 -10.72 -6.23
N ARG A 69 -19.47 -11.21 -6.27
CA ARG A 69 -20.52 -10.90 -5.29
C ARG A 69 -20.71 -12.09 -4.35
N ILE A 70 -20.70 -11.83 -3.05
CA ILE A 70 -20.95 -12.81 -1.99
C ILE A 70 -22.26 -12.45 -1.27
N LYS A 71 -23.18 -13.42 -1.19
CA LYS A 71 -24.47 -13.31 -0.50
C LYS A 71 -24.72 -14.51 0.43
N PRO A 72 -25.38 -14.34 1.58
CA PRO A 72 -25.92 -15.48 2.34
C PRO A 72 -26.98 -16.23 1.50
N LYS A 73 -26.96 -17.57 1.52
CA LYS A 73 -27.94 -18.38 0.77
C LYS A 73 -29.30 -18.49 1.46
N ALA A 74 -29.33 -18.39 2.78
CA ALA A 74 -30.58 -18.34 3.53
C ALA A 74 -31.15 -16.91 3.45
N GLU A 75 -32.47 -16.77 3.31
CA GLU A 75 -33.20 -15.51 3.50
C GLU A 75 -33.07 -15.08 4.97
N GLN A 76 -31.92 -14.54 5.35
CA GLN A 76 -31.76 -13.78 6.58
C GLN A 76 -32.09 -12.32 6.26
N ASP A 77 -33.24 -11.88 6.73
CA ASP A 77 -33.63 -10.48 7.00
C ASP A 77 -32.87 -9.40 6.18
N GLY A 78 -33.21 -9.27 4.89
CA GLY A 78 -32.71 -8.21 3.99
C GLY A 78 -31.87 -8.69 2.80
N ASP A 79 -31.81 -7.91 1.72
CA ASP A 79 -30.85 -8.11 0.62
C ASP A 79 -29.52 -7.49 1.05
N HIS A 80 -28.52 -8.32 1.36
CA HIS A 80 -27.20 -7.90 1.82
C HIS A 80 -26.13 -8.63 1.03
N TRP A 81 -25.10 -7.90 0.59
CA TRP A 81 -24.01 -8.49 -0.17
C TRP A 81 -22.69 -7.77 -0.01
N ILE A 82 -21.64 -8.51 -0.34
CA ILE A 82 -20.27 -8.01 -0.41
C ILE A 82 -19.79 -8.18 -1.84
N ASP A 83 -19.45 -7.07 -2.49
CA ASP A 83 -18.82 -7.08 -3.81
C ASP A 83 -17.32 -6.88 -3.66
N ILE A 84 -16.52 -7.67 -4.37
CA ILE A 84 -15.07 -7.67 -4.30
C ILE A 84 -14.54 -7.33 -5.69
N HIS A 85 -13.92 -6.16 -5.78
CA HIS A 85 -13.31 -5.62 -6.99
C HIS A 85 -11.79 -5.65 -6.85
N GLU A 86 -11.09 -5.91 -7.95
CA GLU A 86 -9.63 -5.82 -8.02
C GLU A 86 -9.24 -4.66 -8.95
N PHE A 87 -8.39 -3.76 -8.45
CA PHE A 87 -7.66 -2.82 -9.29
C PHE A 87 -6.33 -3.46 -9.70
N TYR A 88 -6.32 -4.09 -10.88
CA TYR A 88 -5.13 -4.68 -11.47
C TYR A 88 -4.31 -3.61 -12.20
N TRP A 89 -3.09 -3.33 -11.74
CA TRP A 89 -2.27 -2.22 -12.25
C TRP A 89 -0.91 -2.65 -12.84
N ALA A 90 -0.49 -3.91 -12.66
CA ALA A 90 0.83 -4.40 -13.11
C ALA A 90 1.06 -4.23 -14.62
N TYR A 91 -0.01 -4.29 -15.44
CA TYR A 91 0.08 -4.07 -16.88
C TYR A 91 0.59 -2.66 -17.26
N LEU A 92 0.49 -1.69 -16.36
CA LEU A 92 0.96 -0.32 -16.57
C LEU A 92 2.47 -0.19 -16.37
N THR A 93 3.08 -1.06 -15.58
CA THR A 93 4.52 -1.06 -15.31
C THR A 93 5.30 -2.01 -16.20
N GLU A 94 4.65 -3.02 -16.78
CA GLU A 94 5.29 -4.02 -17.64
C GLU A 94 6.05 -3.36 -18.81
N GLY A 95 7.35 -3.68 -18.91
CA GLY A 95 8.24 -3.16 -19.95
C GLY A 95 8.56 -1.65 -19.87
N LYS A 96 8.23 -0.96 -18.76
CA LYS A 96 8.51 0.48 -18.58
C LYS A 96 9.83 0.80 -17.90
N ILE A 97 10.49 -0.17 -17.24
CA ILE A 97 11.80 0.00 -16.59
C ILE A 97 12.79 -1.07 -17.06
N SER A 98 14.03 -0.68 -17.33
CA SER A 98 15.11 -1.62 -17.64
C SER A 98 15.82 -2.12 -16.39
N MET A 99 16.42 -3.31 -16.45
CA MET A 99 17.21 -3.91 -15.37
C MET A 99 18.28 -2.95 -14.79
N ASP A 100 18.97 -2.19 -15.65
CA ASP A 100 19.97 -1.22 -15.20
C ASP A 100 19.35 -0.03 -14.47
N GLN A 101 18.14 0.41 -14.85
CA GLN A 101 17.41 1.47 -14.15
C GLN A 101 16.96 1.00 -12.77
N VAL A 102 16.48 -0.23 -12.65
CA VAL A 102 16.13 -0.85 -11.36
C VAL A 102 17.33 -0.90 -10.42
N LEU A 103 18.49 -1.38 -10.90
CA LEU A 103 19.71 -1.48 -10.11
C LEU A 103 20.29 -0.11 -9.72
N GLN A 104 20.19 0.89 -10.60
CA GLN A 104 20.61 2.26 -10.30
C GLN A 104 19.71 2.91 -9.24
N TRP A 105 18.40 2.78 -9.37
CA TRP A 105 17.47 3.23 -8.34
C TRP A 105 17.76 2.55 -7.01
N LEU A 106 17.92 1.22 -6.99
CA LEU A 106 18.18 0.47 -5.75
C LEU A 106 19.43 1.01 -5.04
N LYS A 107 20.51 1.29 -5.78
CA LYS A 107 21.73 1.88 -5.23
C LYS A 107 21.50 3.28 -4.64
N GLN A 108 20.76 4.14 -5.34
CA GLN A 108 20.46 5.51 -4.89
C GLN A 108 19.58 5.49 -3.64
N THR A 109 18.55 4.65 -3.66
CA THR A 109 17.65 4.37 -2.55
C THR A 109 18.37 3.88 -1.31
N ILE A 110 19.22 2.85 -1.44
CA ILE A 110 19.99 2.33 -0.31
C ILE A 110 20.90 3.41 0.28
N ARG A 111 21.54 4.22 -0.56
CA ARG A 111 22.40 5.33 -0.11
C ARG A 111 21.59 6.40 0.63
N GLY A 112 20.45 6.81 0.09
CA GLY A 112 19.53 7.75 0.75
C GLY A 112 19.06 7.19 2.08
N ALA A 113 18.67 5.92 2.10
CA ALA A 113 18.19 5.21 3.26
C ALA A 113 19.19 5.15 4.42
N ILE A 114 20.46 4.85 4.12
CA ILE A 114 21.54 4.87 5.11
C ILE A 114 21.71 6.29 5.69
N LYS A 115 21.70 7.32 4.82
CA LYS A 115 21.82 8.72 5.25
C LYS A 115 20.67 9.14 6.16
N THR A 116 19.43 8.80 5.83
CA THR A 116 18.25 9.15 6.64
C THR A 116 18.26 8.44 7.99
N TYR A 117 18.71 7.19 8.05
CA TYR A 117 18.91 6.49 9.31
C TYR A 117 19.97 7.15 10.20
N GLU A 118 21.09 7.59 9.62
CA GLU A 118 22.15 8.28 10.35
C GLU A 118 21.68 9.61 10.94
N VAL A 119 20.91 10.39 10.19
CA VAL A 119 20.38 11.70 10.65
C VAL A 119 19.31 11.53 11.74
N ASN A 120 18.47 10.50 11.65
CA ASN A 120 17.32 10.33 12.55
C ASN A 120 17.53 9.29 13.66
N LYS A 121 18.77 8.81 13.87
CA LYS A 121 19.06 7.68 14.75
C LYS A 121 18.61 7.92 16.20
N GLU A 122 18.87 9.11 16.75
CA GLU A 122 18.51 9.44 18.14
C GLU A 122 16.99 9.46 18.36
N PHE A 123 16.24 10.01 17.41
CA PHE A 123 14.77 10.00 17.42
C PHE A 123 14.21 8.58 17.31
N LEU A 124 14.78 7.76 16.41
CA LEU A 124 14.36 6.37 16.25
C LEU A 124 14.63 5.56 17.53
N ASP A 125 15.79 5.77 18.14
CA ASP A 125 16.17 5.10 19.38
C ASP A 125 15.30 5.56 20.57
N ALA A 126 14.81 6.81 20.57
CA ALA A 126 13.92 7.35 21.60
C ALA A 126 12.46 6.87 21.44
N ASN A 127 11.86 7.02 20.25
CA ASN A 127 10.43 6.79 20.03
C ASN A 127 10.07 5.33 19.74
N PHE A 128 11.01 4.53 19.23
CA PHE A 128 10.80 3.10 19.00
C PHE A 128 11.41 2.23 20.11
N SER A 129 11.88 2.86 21.21
CA SER A 129 12.30 2.16 22.44
C SER A 129 11.17 1.39 23.13
N SER A 130 9.90 1.73 22.85
CA SER A 130 8.72 1.02 23.34
C SER A 130 8.58 -0.39 22.77
N LEU A 131 9.17 -0.67 21.59
CA LEU A 131 9.32 -2.04 21.05
C LEU A 131 10.32 -2.89 21.86
N LYS A 132 11.08 -2.32 22.80
CA LYS A 132 11.98 -3.08 23.69
C LYS A 132 11.26 -3.78 24.84
N LYS A 133 10.02 -3.38 25.20
CA LYS A 133 9.44 -3.78 26.49
C LYS A 133 8.71 -5.13 26.51
N GLU A 134 8.45 -5.77 25.38
CA GLU A 134 7.63 -7.00 25.35
C GLU A 134 8.41 -8.31 25.23
N ASN A 135 9.71 -8.29 24.92
CA ASN A 135 10.52 -9.50 24.91
C ASN A 135 11.86 -9.25 25.59
N ASN A 136 12.08 -9.94 26.70
CA ASN A 136 13.25 -9.89 27.57
C ASN A 136 14.48 -10.59 26.92
N GLN A 137 14.72 -10.32 25.64
CA GLN A 137 15.81 -10.87 24.85
C GLN A 137 16.56 -9.72 24.19
N LYS A 138 17.90 -9.77 24.22
CA LYS A 138 18.88 -8.79 23.68
C LYS A 138 18.76 -8.55 22.16
N ASN A 139 17.56 -8.33 21.63
CA ASN A 139 17.31 -8.15 20.21
C ASN A 139 17.57 -6.70 19.82
N ARG A 140 18.62 -6.51 19.02
CA ARG A 140 18.94 -5.24 18.37
C ARG A 140 17.73 -4.73 17.56
N PRO A 141 17.44 -3.42 17.56
CA PRO A 141 16.20 -2.88 17.00
C PRO A 141 16.04 -3.21 15.51
N TYR A 142 14.79 -3.38 15.07
CA TYR A 142 14.43 -3.71 13.69
C TYR A 142 15.14 -2.82 12.65
N TRP A 143 15.10 -1.50 12.86
CA TRP A 143 15.76 -0.52 11.98
C TRP A 143 17.29 -0.64 11.94
N TRP A 144 17.92 -1.08 13.03
CA TRP A 144 19.36 -1.37 13.04
C TRP A 144 19.69 -2.62 12.21
N ARG A 145 18.86 -3.68 12.31
CA ARG A 145 19.03 -4.89 11.49
C ARG A 145 18.87 -4.55 10.01
N LEU A 146 17.84 -3.78 9.68
CA LEU A 146 17.59 -3.31 8.31
C LEU A 146 18.75 -2.45 7.78
N ASN A 147 19.22 -1.46 8.54
CA ASN A 147 20.38 -0.65 8.14
C ASN A 147 21.65 -1.50 7.96
N THR A 148 21.86 -2.52 8.79
CA THR A 148 23.00 -3.43 8.65
C THR A 148 22.91 -4.24 7.36
N ILE A 149 21.72 -4.74 7.00
CA ILE A 149 21.46 -5.44 5.74
C ILE A 149 21.68 -4.49 4.56
N LEU A 150 21.10 -3.29 4.59
CA LEU A 150 21.23 -2.26 3.55
C LEU A 150 22.70 -1.90 3.31
N ARG A 151 23.49 -1.69 4.36
CA ARG A 151 24.95 -1.45 4.26
C ARG A 151 25.68 -2.63 3.62
N ARG A 152 25.37 -3.86 4.00
CA ARG A 152 25.97 -5.06 3.38
C ARG A 152 25.63 -5.14 1.90
N VAL A 153 24.37 -4.95 1.52
CA VAL A 153 23.94 -4.95 0.11
C VAL A 153 24.65 -3.83 -0.67
N TYR A 154 24.75 -2.63 -0.12
CA TYR A 154 25.46 -1.51 -0.75
C TYR A 154 26.95 -1.81 -1.00
N TRP A 155 27.63 -2.42 -0.01
CA TRP A 155 29.05 -2.78 -0.10
C TRP A 155 29.29 -3.99 -1.01
N LEU A 156 28.37 -4.95 -1.07
CA LEU A 156 28.47 -6.13 -1.93
C LEU A 156 28.13 -5.82 -3.39
N TYR A 157 27.32 -4.79 -3.68
CA TYR A 157 26.96 -4.37 -5.03
C TYR A 157 28.17 -4.16 -6.00
N PRO A 158 29.21 -3.37 -5.65
CA PRO A 158 30.37 -3.20 -6.54
C PRO A 158 31.14 -4.52 -6.76
N ILE A 159 31.17 -5.40 -5.76
CA ILE A 159 31.80 -6.71 -5.85
C ILE A 159 31.00 -7.62 -6.78
N ALA A 160 29.67 -7.66 -6.66
CA ALA A 160 28.79 -8.40 -7.54
C ALA A 160 28.89 -7.92 -9.00
N ARG A 161 28.97 -6.60 -9.24
CA ARG A 161 29.21 -6.02 -10.56
C ARG A 161 30.59 -6.36 -11.13
N LEU A 162 31.63 -6.35 -10.29
CA LEU A 162 32.97 -6.76 -10.71
C LEU A 162 33.00 -8.25 -11.07
N LEU A 163 32.33 -9.10 -10.28
CA LEU A 163 32.19 -10.53 -10.57
C LEU A 163 31.37 -10.76 -11.83
N GLU A 164 30.26 -10.06 -12.03
CA GLU A 164 29.48 -10.10 -13.28
C GLU A 164 30.36 -9.72 -14.48
N TRP A 165 31.11 -8.62 -14.39
CA TRP A 165 32.02 -8.17 -15.44
C TRP A 165 33.14 -9.19 -15.72
N LEU A 166 33.73 -9.76 -14.67
CA LEU A 166 34.75 -10.81 -14.79
C LEU A 166 34.16 -12.08 -15.42
N LEU A 167 32.98 -12.52 -15.00
CA LEU A 167 32.29 -13.67 -15.57
C LEU A 167 31.94 -13.43 -17.05
N LEU A 168 31.44 -12.26 -17.41
CA LEU A 168 31.13 -11.93 -18.80
C LEU A 168 32.37 -11.77 -19.69
N ARG A 169 33.52 -11.44 -19.11
CA ARG A 169 34.79 -11.26 -19.82
C ARG A 169 35.61 -12.55 -19.95
N TRP A 170 35.44 -13.49 -19.02
CA TRP A 170 36.24 -14.72 -18.94
C TRP A 170 35.46 -16.00 -19.24
N ILE A 171 34.13 -15.97 -19.31
CA ILE A 171 33.34 -17.07 -19.86
C ILE A 171 33.39 -16.96 -21.39
N PRO A 172 34.02 -17.91 -22.11
CA PRO A 172 34.00 -17.89 -23.57
C PRO A 172 32.55 -17.98 -24.07
N ALA A 173 32.23 -17.20 -25.11
CA ALA A 173 30.91 -17.13 -25.75
C ALA A 173 30.35 -18.49 -26.25
N ALA A 174 31.14 -19.57 -26.14
CA ALA A 174 30.85 -20.92 -26.56
C ALA A 174 30.21 -21.81 -25.47
N ILE A 175 30.00 -21.34 -24.23
CA ILE A 175 29.15 -22.07 -23.28
C ILE A 175 27.70 -21.62 -23.54
N PRO A 176 26.82 -22.47 -24.12
CA PRO A 176 25.41 -22.14 -24.23
C PRO A 176 24.80 -22.25 -22.84
N LEU A 177 25.02 -21.23 -22.00
CA LEU A 177 24.25 -21.07 -20.78
C LEU A 177 22.79 -20.90 -21.24
N PRO A 178 21.85 -21.78 -20.87
CA PRO A 178 20.46 -21.60 -21.23
C PRO A 178 20.03 -20.21 -20.78
N GLN A 179 19.55 -19.37 -21.70
CA GLN A 179 19.10 -18.00 -21.38
C GLN A 179 18.09 -17.98 -20.19
N ARG A 180 17.42 -19.11 -19.95
CA ARG A 180 16.54 -19.38 -18.81
C ARG A 180 17.24 -19.27 -17.43
N LEU A 181 18.48 -19.73 -17.27
CA LEU A 181 19.21 -19.67 -16.00
C LEU A 181 19.68 -18.25 -15.63
N ARG A 182 19.81 -17.36 -16.62
CA ARG A 182 20.14 -15.94 -16.40
C ARG A 182 18.93 -15.09 -16.01
N GLN A 183 17.72 -15.61 -16.19
CA GLN A 183 16.47 -14.84 -16.11
C GLN A 183 15.52 -15.31 -15.01
N ALA A 184 15.62 -16.56 -14.51
CA ALA A 184 14.58 -17.13 -13.65
C ALA A 184 14.60 -16.66 -12.18
N GLY A 185 15.77 -16.40 -11.58
CA GLY A 185 15.88 -16.00 -10.17
C GLY A 185 15.97 -14.50 -9.92
N LEU A 186 16.45 -13.75 -10.93
CA LEU A 186 16.60 -12.29 -10.84
C LEU A 186 15.29 -11.56 -11.16
N ARG A 187 14.40 -12.12 -11.99
CA ARG A 187 13.13 -11.47 -12.38
C ARG A 187 12.26 -11.13 -11.18
N VAL A 188 11.89 -12.09 -10.34
CA VAL A 188 10.98 -11.85 -9.20
C VAL A 188 11.48 -10.77 -8.22
N ILE A 189 12.79 -10.72 -7.95
CA ILE A 189 13.39 -9.70 -7.07
C ILE A 189 13.57 -8.35 -7.80
N VAL A 190 13.90 -8.39 -9.09
CA VAL A 190 14.10 -7.18 -9.91
C VAL A 190 12.78 -6.52 -10.26
N ASP A 191 11.74 -7.28 -10.57
CA ASP A 191 10.42 -6.77 -10.90
C ASP A 191 9.81 -6.11 -9.66
N PHE A 192 10.00 -6.73 -8.47
CA PHE A 192 9.71 -6.09 -7.18
C PHE A 192 10.47 -4.78 -6.95
N ILE A 193 11.79 -4.80 -7.10
CA ILE A 193 12.63 -3.61 -6.88
C ILE A 193 12.35 -2.53 -7.94
N GLY A 194 12.01 -2.93 -9.17
CA GLY A 194 11.73 -2.06 -10.30
C GLY A 194 10.39 -1.36 -10.20
N ASP A 195 9.35 -2.05 -9.75
CA ASP A 195 8.05 -1.42 -9.54
C ASP A 195 8.05 -0.50 -8.32
N VAL A 196 8.73 -0.87 -7.22
CA VAL A 196 8.98 0.08 -6.12
C VAL A 196 9.80 1.26 -6.63
N ALA A 197 10.75 1.05 -7.54
CA ALA A 197 11.51 2.12 -8.18
C ALA A 197 10.66 3.08 -9.01
N ILE A 198 9.79 2.54 -9.84
CA ILE A 198 8.88 3.32 -10.66
C ILE A 198 7.96 4.14 -9.74
N TYR A 199 7.35 3.47 -8.75
CA TYR A 199 6.33 4.08 -7.92
C TYR A 199 6.88 5.12 -6.93
N THR A 200 8.08 4.88 -6.39
CA THR A 200 8.72 5.82 -5.46
C THR A 200 9.55 6.89 -6.17
N SER A 201 9.66 6.86 -7.50
CA SER A 201 10.34 7.92 -8.25
C SER A 201 9.55 9.22 -8.16
N LEU A 202 10.13 10.19 -7.45
CA LEU A 202 9.58 11.54 -7.29
C LEU A 202 10.16 12.53 -8.32
N ASP A 203 11.00 12.06 -9.24
CA ASP A 203 11.55 12.90 -10.30
C ASP A 203 10.49 13.14 -11.39
N GLN A 204 9.91 14.34 -11.38
CA GLN A 204 8.93 14.82 -12.35
C GLN A 204 9.44 14.83 -13.80
N LYS A 205 10.75 14.70 -14.03
CA LYS A 205 11.34 14.59 -15.37
C LYS A 205 11.51 13.15 -15.85
N SER A 206 11.20 12.17 -15.00
CA SER A 206 11.38 10.74 -15.33
C SER A 206 10.11 10.14 -15.92
N ARG A 207 10.27 9.24 -16.91
CA ARG A 207 9.20 8.39 -17.45
C ARG A 207 8.48 7.55 -16.37
N HIS A 208 9.08 7.41 -15.19
CA HIS A 208 8.52 6.71 -14.03
C HIS A 208 7.43 7.53 -13.32
N TYR A 209 7.55 8.86 -13.29
CA TYR A 209 6.52 9.74 -12.73
C TYR A 209 5.21 9.63 -13.51
N ASP A 210 5.27 9.58 -14.84
CA ASP A 210 4.08 9.42 -15.70
C ASP A 210 3.36 8.10 -15.43
N VAL A 211 4.11 7.00 -15.24
CA VAL A 211 3.54 5.70 -14.90
C VAL A 211 2.85 5.75 -13.55
N ARG A 212 3.48 6.35 -12.53
CA ARG A 212 2.86 6.54 -11.21
C ARG A 212 1.58 7.40 -11.31
N GLN A 213 1.62 8.51 -12.04
CA GLN A 213 0.44 9.37 -12.21
C GLN A 213 -0.69 8.65 -12.93
N ARG A 214 -0.36 7.80 -13.91
CA ARG A 214 -1.34 6.95 -14.59
C ARG A 214 -1.95 5.90 -13.66
N ILE A 215 -1.14 5.19 -12.88
CA ILE A 215 -1.64 4.23 -11.86
C ILE A 215 -2.60 4.93 -10.90
N LEU A 216 -2.21 6.10 -10.37
CA LEU A 216 -3.05 6.86 -9.45
C LEU A 216 -4.31 7.42 -10.12
N GLY A 217 -4.22 7.86 -11.37
CA GLY A 217 -5.36 8.33 -12.16
C GLY A 217 -6.38 7.23 -12.41
N GLU A 218 -5.92 6.05 -12.83
CA GLU A 218 -6.78 4.89 -13.06
C GLU A 218 -7.36 4.33 -11.75
N SER A 219 -6.57 4.29 -10.67
CA SER A 219 -7.02 3.89 -9.33
C SER A 219 -8.11 4.83 -8.80
N GLN A 220 -7.88 6.15 -8.90
CA GLN A 220 -8.86 7.16 -8.50
C GLN A 220 -10.14 7.03 -9.33
N ALA A 221 -10.04 6.92 -10.65
CA ALA A 221 -11.20 6.81 -11.52
C ALA A 221 -12.00 5.53 -11.27
N PHE A 222 -11.33 4.41 -10.93
CA PHE A 222 -12.01 3.18 -10.51
C PHE A 222 -12.80 3.45 -9.23
N LEU A 223 -12.17 4.02 -8.21
CA LEU A 223 -12.82 4.27 -6.93
C LEU A 223 -13.98 5.27 -7.08
N GLU A 224 -13.82 6.33 -7.87
CA GLU A 224 -14.91 7.27 -8.19
C GLU A 224 -16.10 6.57 -8.87
N GLU A 225 -15.86 5.71 -9.86
CA GLU A 225 -16.91 4.90 -10.52
C GLU A 225 -17.68 4.02 -9.51
N MET A 226 -16.98 3.43 -8.53
CA MET A 226 -17.64 2.65 -7.47
C MET A 226 -18.52 3.54 -6.59
N LEU A 227 -18.04 4.73 -6.21
CA LEU A 227 -18.79 5.64 -5.33
C LEU A 227 -20.03 6.23 -5.99
N GLU A 228 -20.01 6.38 -7.31
CA GLU A 228 -21.15 6.81 -8.13
C GLU A 228 -22.28 5.77 -8.16
N ARG A 229 -22.00 4.49 -7.88
CA ARG A 229 -23.05 3.48 -7.84
C ARG A 229 -23.94 3.68 -6.61
N GLU A 230 -25.23 3.86 -6.87
CA GLU A 230 -26.25 3.97 -5.82
C GLU A 230 -26.45 2.67 -5.06
N GLU A 231 -26.09 1.53 -5.66
CA GLU A 231 -26.22 0.22 -5.04
C GLU A 231 -25.29 0.02 -3.83
N TYR A 232 -24.20 0.78 -3.71
CA TYR A 232 -23.26 0.64 -2.60
C TYR A 232 -23.52 1.65 -1.48
N ASP A 233 -23.77 1.13 -0.29
CA ASP A 233 -23.89 1.91 0.94
C ASP A 233 -22.51 2.36 1.44
N GLN A 234 -21.50 1.50 1.25
CA GLN A 234 -20.12 1.78 1.66
C GLN A 234 -19.08 1.11 0.77
N VAL A 235 -17.92 1.74 0.71
CA VAL A 235 -16.72 1.21 0.04
C VAL A 235 -15.58 1.07 1.04
N VAL A 236 -14.88 -0.06 0.98
CA VAL A 236 -13.68 -0.34 1.77
C VAL A 236 -12.51 -0.59 0.82
N VAL A 237 -11.42 0.14 1.01
CA VAL A 237 -10.22 0.00 0.19
C VAL A 237 -9.23 -0.90 0.94
N ALA A 238 -8.76 -1.96 0.29
CA ALA A 238 -7.78 -2.89 0.83
C ALA A 238 -6.52 -2.88 -0.03
N GLY A 239 -5.36 -2.67 0.55
CA GLY A 239 -4.09 -2.64 -0.18
C GLY A 239 -3.05 -3.56 0.42
N HIS A 240 -2.51 -4.44 -0.43
CA HIS A 240 -1.39 -5.34 -0.09
C HIS A 240 -0.07 -4.75 -0.58
N SER A 241 0.99 -4.77 0.24
CA SER A 241 2.34 -4.40 -0.21
C SER A 241 2.36 -3.02 -0.90
N LEU A 242 2.89 -2.88 -2.13
CA LEU A 242 2.82 -1.61 -2.87
C LEU A 242 1.39 -1.12 -3.10
N GLY A 243 0.41 -2.02 -3.23
CA GLY A 243 -1.00 -1.69 -3.33
C GLY A 243 -1.54 -0.91 -2.12
N SER A 244 -0.95 -1.10 -0.92
CA SER A 244 -1.29 -0.27 0.26
C SER A 244 -0.88 1.19 0.09
N VAL A 245 0.20 1.42 -0.63
CA VAL A 245 0.75 2.74 -0.94
C VAL A 245 -0.08 3.42 -2.02
N ILE A 246 -0.44 2.67 -3.07
CA ILE A 246 -1.38 3.12 -4.10
C ILE A 246 -2.71 3.50 -3.46
N ALA A 247 -3.28 2.65 -2.61
CA ALA A 247 -4.52 2.92 -1.89
C ALA A 247 -4.44 4.22 -1.07
N TYR A 248 -3.39 4.35 -0.25
CA TYR A 248 -3.17 5.55 0.56
C TYR A 248 -3.00 6.82 -0.29
N ASP A 249 -2.18 6.77 -1.35
CA ASP A 249 -1.94 7.91 -2.24
C ASP A 249 -3.19 8.28 -3.05
N THR A 250 -4.01 7.30 -3.46
CA THR A 250 -5.31 7.53 -4.11
C THR A 250 -6.26 8.27 -3.18
N LEU A 251 -6.38 7.84 -1.91
CA LEU A 251 -7.19 8.55 -0.92
C LEU A 251 -6.67 9.96 -0.63
N ASN A 252 -5.35 10.12 -0.50
CA ASN A 252 -4.73 11.44 -0.34
C ASN A 252 -5.06 12.36 -1.53
N ARG A 253 -4.96 11.84 -2.77
CA ARG A 253 -5.30 12.59 -3.98
C ARG A 253 -6.79 12.96 -4.03
N MET A 254 -7.68 12.06 -3.65
CA MET A 254 -9.13 12.34 -3.56
C MET A 254 -9.44 13.40 -2.49
N ASN A 255 -8.75 13.36 -1.34
CA ASN A 255 -8.85 14.40 -0.31
C ASN A 255 -8.36 15.75 -0.83
N THR A 256 -7.23 15.79 -1.55
CA THR A 256 -6.73 17.02 -2.18
C THR A 256 -7.73 17.56 -3.21
N LYS A 257 -8.33 16.69 -4.04
CA LYS A 257 -9.39 17.09 -4.99
C LYS A 257 -10.62 17.68 -4.29
N ALA A 258 -11.00 17.16 -3.12
CA ALA A 258 -12.08 17.73 -2.31
C ALA A 258 -11.77 19.12 -1.73
N ASN A 259 -10.49 19.45 -1.56
CA ASN A 259 -10.02 20.77 -1.11
C ASN A 259 -9.85 21.78 -2.25
N ASP A 260 -10.00 21.37 -3.51
CA ASP A 260 -9.80 22.25 -4.66
C ASP A 260 -10.95 23.28 -4.76
N SER A 261 -10.64 24.50 -4.32
CA SER A 261 -11.56 25.64 -4.30
C SER A 261 -11.86 26.21 -5.69
N LEU A 262 -11.02 25.92 -6.70
CA LEU A 262 -11.21 26.39 -8.07
C LEU A 262 -12.22 25.54 -8.84
N ASN A 263 -12.32 24.26 -8.50
CA ASN A 263 -13.20 23.31 -9.18
C ASN A 263 -14.63 23.27 -8.63
N LYS A 264 -14.98 24.11 -7.64
CA LYS A 264 -16.20 23.96 -6.83
C LYS A 264 -16.43 22.48 -6.54
N ALA A 265 -15.47 21.81 -5.89
CA ALA A 265 -15.70 20.45 -5.41
C ALA A 265 -17.05 20.45 -4.70
N THR A 266 -18.05 19.90 -5.38
CA THR A 266 -19.43 20.20 -5.01
C THR A 266 -19.65 19.44 -3.71
N GLU A 267 -20.46 19.95 -2.79
CA GLU A 267 -20.80 19.18 -1.59
C GLU A 267 -21.21 17.73 -1.93
N ALA A 268 -21.73 17.51 -3.14
CA ALA A 268 -21.95 16.20 -3.75
C ALA A 268 -20.70 15.29 -3.79
N TYR A 269 -19.54 15.77 -4.26
CA TYR A 269 -18.30 14.98 -4.27
C TYR A 269 -17.83 14.66 -2.85
N ILE A 270 -17.91 15.63 -1.93
CA ILE A 270 -17.59 15.40 -0.51
C ILE A 270 -18.51 14.32 0.09
N ARG A 271 -19.81 14.39 -0.18
CA ARG A 271 -20.78 13.36 0.22
C ARG A 271 -20.49 11.99 -0.41
N GLN A 272 -20.04 11.96 -1.66
CA GLN A 272 -19.67 10.71 -2.34
C GLN A 272 -18.44 10.06 -1.70
N ILE A 273 -17.36 10.80 -1.46
CA ILE A 273 -16.14 10.23 -0.86
C ILE A 273 -16.35 9.78 0.58
N GLN A 274 -17.36 10.32 1.30
CA GLN A 274 -17.75 9.85 2.64
C GLN A 274 -18.38 8.45 2.64
N LYS A 275 -18.72 7.87 1.48
CA LYS A 275 -19.06 6.45 1.38
C LYS A 275 -17.84 5.55 1.60
N ILE A 276 -16.60 6.07 1.48
CA ILE A 276 -15.40 5.31 1.79
C ILE A 276 -15.28 5.19 3.31
N ARG A 277 -15.62 4.02 3.86
CA ARG A 277 -15.67 3.80 5.31
C ARG A 277 -14.38 3.25 5.88
N GLY A 278 -13.61 2.48 5.09
CA GLY A 278 -12.47 1.74 5.59
C GLY A 278 -11.24 1.76 4.68
N LEU A 279 -10.07 1.79 5.31
CA LEU A 279 -8.78 1.47 4.69
C LEU A 279 -8.16 0.28 5.43
N ILE A 280 -7.85 -0.78 4.68
CA ILE A 280 -7.15 -1.97 5.17
C ILE A 280 -5.78 -2.00 4.51
N THR A 281 -4.70 -1.96 5.29
CA THR A 281 -3.34 -2.10 4.78
C THR A 281 -2.69 -3.35 5.36
N PHE A 282 -1.98 -4.12 4.54
CA PHE A 282 -1.29 -5.32 5.03
C PHE A 282 -0.08 -5.62 4.16
N GLY A 283 0.97 -6.18 4.76
CA GLY A 283 2.27 -6.23 4.09
C GLY A 283 2.85 -4.83 3.81
N SER A 284 2.36 -3.79 4.48
CA SER A 284 2.48 -2.40 4.02
C SER A 284 3.89 -1.81 4.21
N PRO A 285 4.53 -1.26 3.16
CA PRO A 285 5.81 -0.57 3.25
C PRO A 285 5.68 0.94 3.53
N LEU A 286 4.48 1.47 3.79
CA LEU A 286 4.21 2.92 3.92
C LEU A 286 5.24 3.66 4.81
N ASP A 287 5.48 3.17 6.03
CA ASP A 287 6.47 3.75 6.95
C ASP A 287 7.88 3.78 6.35
N LYS A 288 8.29 2.71 5.66
CA LYS A 288 9.60 2.62 5.02
C LYS A 288 9.69 3.51 3.80
N ILE A 289 8.62 3.62 3.03
CA ILE A 289 8.58 4.50 1.87
C ILE A 289 8.72 5.96 2.31
N LEU A 290 7.92 6.36 3.30
CA LEU A 290 8.01 7.69 3.89
C LEU A 290 9.40 7.96 4.48
N PHE A 291 10.00 6.96 5.13
CA PHE A 291 11.31 7.10 5.74
C PHE A 291 12.45 7.19 4.71
N TYR A 292 12.45 6.36 3.66
CA TYR A 292 13.60 6.23 2.75
C TYR A 292 13.51 7.03 1.46
N PHE A 293 12.31 7.28 0.94
CA PHE A 293 12.11 7.82 -0.42
C PHE A 293 11.65 9.26 -0.45
N ARG A 294 11.47 9.87 0.73
CA ARG A 294 11.03 11.26 0.79
C ARG A 294 12.12 12.20 0.24
N PRO A 295 11.75 13.24 -0.53
CA PRO A 295 12.70 14.24 -0.98
C PRO A 295 13.30 14.91 0.24
N HIS A 296 14.61 14.73 0.44
CA HIS A 296 15.35 15.47 1.45
C HIS A 296 15.65 16.85 0.85
N SER A 297 14.74 17.79 1.06
CA SER A 297 15.00 19.20 0.81
C SER A 297 16.06 19.65 1.81
N GLY A 298 17.15 20.28 1.35
CA GLY A 298 18.20 20.79 2.24
C GLY A 298 17.64 21.80 3.24
N ASP A 299 18.32 22.01 4.36
CA ASP A 299 17.85 22.80 5.51
C ASP A 299 17.39 24.23 5.15
N GLN A 300 17.88 24.79 4.04
CA GLN A 300 17.48 26.11 3.54
C GLN A 300 16.20 26.13 2.69
N GLN A 301 15.62 24.98 2.34
CA GLN A 301 14.42 24.86 1.49
C GLN A 301 13.13 24.66 2.31
N TYR A 302 12.98 25.40 3.40
CA TYR A 302 11.88 25.26 4.36
C TYR A 302 10.48 25.43 3.72
N VAL A 303 10.30 26.34 2.76
CA VAL A 303 9.01 26.52 2.05
C VAL A 303 8.65 25.28 1.24
N ARG A 304 9.61 24.73 0.50
CA ARG A 304 9.42 23.50 -0.29
C ARG A 304 9.08 22.32 0.63
N LYS A 305 9.76 22.23 1.77
CA LYS A 305 9.50 21.21 2.80
C LYS A 305 8.04 21.31 3.27
N GLN A 306 7.58 22.49 3.65
CA GLN A 306 6.20 22.73 4.11
C GLN A 306 5.14 22.45 3.03
N LEU A 307 5.37 22.83 1.78
CA LEU A 307 4.44 22.50 0.69
C LEU A 307 4.31 20.98 0.50
N LEU A 308 5.43 20.26 0.50
CA LEU A 308 5.43 18.79 0.44
C LEU A 308 4.82 18.14 1.69
N THR A 309 5.02 18.74 2.87
CA THR A 309 4.38 18.33 4.13
C THR A 309 2.86 18.34 4.00
N ASN A 310 2.30 19.42 3.46
CA ASN A 310 0.86 19.65 3.33
C ASN A 310 0.25 18.78 2.22
N LEU A 311 0.90 18.63 1.07
CA LEU A 311 0.41 17.81 -0.03
C LEU A 311 0.30 16.30 0.28
N HIS A 312 0.99 15.82 1.32
CA HIS A 312 0.96 14.42 1.78
C HIS A 312 0.43 14.29 3.22
N ALA A 313 -0.62 15.03 3.55
CA ALA A 313 -1.11 15.19 4.92
C ALA A 313 -2.21 14.18 5.33
N PHE A 314 -2.74 13.34 4.42
CA PHE A 314 -3.81 12.40 4.76
C PHE A 314 -3.42 11.49 5.94
N LYS A 315 -4.13 11.61 7.08
CA LYS A 315 -3.90 10.84 8.32
C LYS A 315 -2.42 10.64 8.68
N ARG A 316 -1.59 11.70 8.63
CA ARG A 316 -0.18 11.64 9.05
C ARG A 316 -0.02 12.18 10.46
N ASN A 317 0.65 11.43 11.34
CA ASN A 317 0.74 11.77 12.78
C ASN A 317 1.38 13.15 12.99
N LYS A 318 0.80 13.96 13.87
CA LYS A 318 1.33 15.26 14.33
C LYS A 318 2.82 15.19 14.75
N GLN A 319 3.28 14.13 15.40
CA GLN A 319 4.71 13.95 15.74
C GLN A 319 5.60 13.70 14.51
N THR A 320 5.04 13.13 13.44
CA THR A 320 5.72 13.02 12.14
C THR A 320 5.77 14.38 11.44
N ASN A 321 4.78 15.24 11.71
CA ASN A 321 4.84 16.65 11.34
C ASN A 321 5.88 17.40 12.19
N GLU A 322 6.15 16.99 13.43
CA GLU A 322 7.22 17.52 14.29
C GLU A 322 8.63 17.05 13.91
N LEU A 323 8.79 15.83 13.40
CA LEU A 323 9.99 15.41 12.64
C LEU A 323 10.31 16.39 11.49
N GLN A 324 9.31 17.12 11.01
CA GLN A 324 9.47 18.21 10.04
C GLN A 324 9.47 19.61 10.70
N ALA A 325 8.97 19.75 11.93
CA ALA A 325 8.77 21.02 12.63
C ALA A 325 9.98 21.53 13.43
N LEU A 326 11.07 20.77 13.51
CA LEU A 326 12.35 21.34 13.94
C LEU A 326 12.80 22.53 13.06
N ASP A 327 12.25 22.69 11.85
CA ASP A 327 12.41 23.92 11.04
C ASP A 327 11.17 24.83 10.97
N SER A 328 9.95 24.31 11.15
CA SER A 328 8.71 25.08 11.02
C SER A 328 8.56 26.18 12.07
N LEU A 329 9.20 26.03 13.24
CA LEU A 329 9.23 27.04 14.29
C LEU A 329 9.90 28.36 13.86
N LYS A 330 10.62 28.40 12.73
CA LYS A 330 11.24 29.62 12.21
C LYS A 330 10.34 30.45 11.27
N THR A 331 9.22 29.91 10.79
CA THR A 331 8.57 30.46 9.58
C THR A 331 7.17 31.03 9.78
N GLY A 332 6.53 30.85 10.95
CA GLY A 332 5.25 31.51 11.30
C GLY A 332 4.05 31.14 10.40
N LEU A 333 4.16 30.11 9.56
CA LEU A 333 3.07 29.60 8.73
C LEU A 333 2.34 28.50 9.51
N GLU A 334 1.41 28.91 10.38
CA GLU A 334 0.83 28.04 11.43
C GLU A 334 -0.28 27.08 10.97
N GLN A 335 -0.85 27.23 9.77
CA GLN A 335 -2.04 26.47 9.38
C GLN A 335 -1.82 25.62 8.12
N ASN A 336 -2.06 24.31 8.23
CA ASN A 336 -2.19 23.44 7.07
C ASN A 336 -3.52 23.79 6.36
N PRO A 337 -3.51 24.28 5.12
CA PRO A 337 -4.72 24.72 4.44
C PRO A 337 -5.61 23.56 3.99
N ILE A 338 -5.17 22.31 4.11
CA ILE A 338 -5.91 21.12 3.65
C ILE A 338 -6.81 20.59 4.77
N GLN A 339 -8.12 20.67 4.56
CA GLN A 339 -9.13 20.01 5.37
C GLN A 339 -9.08 18.48 5.16
N GLN A 340 -9.27 17.73 6.24
CA GLN A 340 -9.36 16.27 6.21
C GLN A 340 -10.83 15.86 6.08
N PHE A 341 -11.20 15.22 4.96
CA PHE A 341 -12.58 14.76 4.73
C PHE A 341 -12.80 13.29 5.12
N PHE A 342 -11.73 12.59 5.51
CA PHE A 342 -11.71 11.17 5.85
C PHE A 342 -11.50 10.91 7.35
N ASP A 343 -11.83 11.86 8.23
CA ASP A 343 -11.66 11.65 9.67
C ASP A 343 -12.49 10.46 10.18
N HIS A 344 -13.68 10.27 9.60
CA HIS A 344 -14.61 9.16 9.86
C HIS A 344 -14.11 7.79 9.37
N LEU A 345 -13.11 7.75 8.49
CA LEU A 345 -12.60 6.52 7.89
C LEU A 345 -11.81 5.73 8.93
N TRP A 346 -12.21 4.49 9.19
CA TRP A 346 -11.42 3.59 10.03
C TRP A 346 -10.25 3.02 9.22
N TRP A 347 -9.07 2.99 9.83
CA TRP A 347 -7.87 2.42 9.20
C TRP A 347 -7.32 1.31 10.07
N ILE A 348 -7.20 0.11 9.51
CA ILE A 348 -6.54 -1.03 10.12
C ILE A 348 -5.31 -1.47 9.31
N ASN A 349 -4.20 -1.69 10.00
CA ASN A 349 -2.95 -2.15 9.44
C ASN A 349 -2.56 -3.51 10.01
N PHE A 350 -2.27 -4.49 9.15
CA PHE A 350 -1.78 -5.81 9.54
C PHE A 350 -0.31 -5.99 9.15
N TYR A 351 0.50 -6.46 10.08
CA TYR A 351 1.93 -6.69 9.84
C TYR A 351 2.43 -7.95 10.54
N ASP A 352 3.53 -8.51 10.05
CA ASP A 352 4.22 -9.66 10.66
C ASP A 352 5.70 -9.33 10.81
N GLU A 353 6.35 -9.75 11.91
CA GLU A 353 7.78 -9.50 12.14
C GLU A 353 8.68 -10.26 11.18
N GLU A 354 8.20 -11.38 10.64
CA GLU A 354 8.89 -12.17 9.62
C GLU A 354 8.65 -11.63 8.22
N ASP A 355 7.77 -10.64 8.04
CA ASP A 355 7.65 -9.91 6.78
C ASP A 355 8.65 -8.73 6.76
N PRO A 356 9.69 -8.77 5.90
CA PRO A 356 10.69 -7.70 5.80
C PRO A 356 10.16 -6.39 5.24
N ILE A 357 9.01 -6.41 4.57
CA ILE A 357 8.37 -5.27 3.90
C ILE A 357 7.32 -4.63 4.80
N SER A 358 6.57 -5.42 5.58
CA SER A 358 5.59 -4.88 6.52
C SER A 358 6.21 -4.22 7.76
N GLY A 359 5.39 -3.47 8.50
CA GLY A 359 5.72 -2.97 9.81
C GLY A 359 4.52 -2.30 10.50
N CYS A 360 4.67 -2.03 11.79
CA CYS A 360 3.77 -1.15 12.51
C CYS A 360 3.87 0.26 11.88
N LEU A 361 2.72 0.83 11.50
CA LEU A 361 2.66 2.15 10.87
C LEU A 361 2.63 3.23 11.96
N ASN A 362 3.80 3.74 12.30
CA ASN A 362 4.00 4.70 13.40
C ASN A 362 3.99 6.15 12.92
N PHE A 363 4.22 6.37 11.62
CA PHE A 363 4.23 7.72 11.05
C PHE A 363 2.83 8.24 10.66
N TYR A 364 1.81 7.39 10.80
CA TYR A 364 0.42 7.65 10.40
C TYR A 364 -0.52 7.67 11.60
N GLU A 365 -1.66 8.35 11.47
CA GLU A 365 -2.72 8.42 12.48
C GLU A 365 -3.62 7.18 12.34
N ILE A 366 -3.15 6.10 12.97
CA ILE A 366 -3.89 4.85 13.10
C ILE A 366 -4.12 4.63 14.59
N GLU A 367 -5.35 4.27 14.97
CA GLU A 367 -5.65 3.90 16.36
C GLU A 367 -4.72 2.75 16.78
N LYS A 368 -4.22 2.81 18.02
CA LYS A 368 -3.19 1.88 18.48
C LYS A 368 -3.61 0.41 18.32
N ASP A 369 -4.87 0.11 18.60
CA ASP A 369 -5.43 -1.25 18.50
C ASP A 369 -5.67 -1.71 17.06
N ASN A 370 -5.59 -0.79 16.10
CA ASN A 370 -5.75 -1.07 14.68
C ASN A 370 -4.39 -1.28 13.96
N ASN A 371 -3.25 -1.20 14.67
CA ASN A 371 -1.98 -1.75 14.20
C ASN A 371 -1.82 -3.20 14.69
N VAL A 372 -2.39 -4.13 13.94
CA VAL A 372 -2.51 -5.55 14.33
C VAL A 372 -1.29 -6.34 13.89
N LYS A 373 -0.54 -6.84 14.87
CA LYS A 373 0.52 -7.82 14.65
C LYS A 373 -0.08 -9.21 14.43
N LEU A 374 0.17 -9.80 13.28
CA LEU A 374 -0.18 -11.19 12.97
C LEU A 374 0.98 -12.13 13.27
N LYS A 375 0.65 -13.42 13.43
CA LYS A 375 1.61 -14.52 13.50
C LYS A 375 1.28 -15.50 12.37
N LEU A 376 1.82 -15.25 11.19
CA LEU A 376 1.51 -16.02 9.98
C LEU A 376 2.16 -17.41 10.00
N GLY A 377 3.14 -17.66 10.88
CA GLY A 377 3.80 -18.96 11.03
C GLY A 377 4.66 -19.33 9.81
N LYS A 378 5.08 -18.34 9.02
CA LYS A 378 5.95 -18.51 7.85
C LYS A 378 7.32 -17.93 8.12
N SER A 379 8.31 -18.43 7.38
CA SER A 379 9.68 -17.94 7.46
C SER A 379 9.81 -16.52 6.91
N TRP A 380 10.91 -15.87 7.29
CA TRP A 380 11.28 -14.54 6.83
C TRP A 380 11.11 -14.36 5.31
N GLY A 381 10.42 -13.30 4.88
CA GLY A 381 10.14 -13.00 3.47
C GLY A 381 8.94 -13.75 2.88
N VAL A 382 8.76 -15.03 3.23
CA VAL A 382 7.60 -15.83 2.78
C VAL A 382 6.31 -15.35 3.45
N ALA A 383 6.41 -14.86 4.69
CA ALA A 383 5.29 -14.28 5.42
C ALA A 383 4.58 -13.16 4.63
N HIS A 384 5.30 -12.43 3.77
CA HIS A 384 4.74 -11.31 3.01
C HIS A 384 3.53 -11.66 2.15
N ASN A 385 3.48 -12.89 1.64
CA ASN A 385 2.43 -13.35 0.72
C ASN A 385 1.33 -14.18 1.41
N TYR A 386 1.37 -14.31 2.75
CA TYR A 386 0.50 -15.25 3.48
C TYR A 386 -0.60 -14.59 4.31
N TYR A 387 -0.78 -13.27 4.22
CA TYR A 387 -1.84 -12.54 4.94
C TYR A 387 -3.23 -13.09 4.63
N TRP A 388 -3.48 -13.42 3.37
CA TRP A 388 -4.75 -13.96 2.86
C TRP A 388 -5.14 -15.32 3.46
N GLY A 389 -4.19 -16.05 4.04
CA GLY A 389 -4.45 -17.34 4.69
C GLY A 389 -4.72 -17.24 6.20
N CYS A 390 -4.83 -16.03 6.75
CA CYS A 390 -4.94 -15.82 8.19
C CYS A 390 -6.38 -15.55 8.63
N ASN A 391 -6.99 -16.45 9.41
CA ASN A 391 -8.36 -16.24 9.90
C ASN A 391 -8.50 -14.98 10.79
N VAL A 392 -7.47 -14.67 11.59
CA VAL A 392 -7.45 -13.48 12.45
C VAL A 392 -7.49 -12.18 11.63
N PHE A 393 -6.95 -12.19 10.41
CA PHE A 393 -7.02 -11.07 9.48
C PHE A 393 -8.48 -10.76 9.11
N TYR A 394 -9.23 -11.77 8.65
CA TYR A 394 -10.65 -11.61 8.30
C TYR A 394 -11.52 -11.33 9.52
N GLU A 395 -11.28 -12.01 10.65
CA GLU A 395 -12.01 -11.77 11.91
C GLU A 395 -11.99 -10.29 12.30
N ARG A 396 -10.81 -9.65 12.24
CA ARG A 396 -10.67 -8.24 12.57
C ARG A 396 -11.34 -7.33 11.56
N ILE A 397 -11.27 -7.63 10.26
CA ILE A 397 -11.97 -6.87 9.22
C ILE A 397 -13.48 -6.90 9.44
N PHE A 398 -14.06 -8.08 9.63
CA PHE A 398 -15.50 -8.23 9.81
C PHE A 398 -16.00 -7.64 11.14
N LYS A 399 -15.19 -7.74 12.20
CA LYS A 399 -15.50 -7.02 13.45
C LYS A 399 -15.61 -5.51 13.23
N MET A 400 -14.69 -4.92 12.48
CA MET A 400 -14.74 -3.49 12.14
C MET A 400 -16.02 -3.15 11.36
N LEU A 401 -16.33 -3.90 10.30
CA LEU A 401 -17.55 -3.70 9.50
C LEU A 401 -18.83 -3.77 10.35
N LEU A 402 -18.94 -4.78 11.21
CA LEU A 402 -20.13 -4.98 12.04
C LEU A 402 -20.27 -3.90 13.13
N THR A 403 -19.17 -3.41 13.69
CA THR A 403 -19.19 -2.34 14.70
C THR A 403 -19.44 -0.96 14.11
N GLN A 404 -19.05 -0.74 12.86
CA GLN A 404 -19.08 0.57 12.20
C GLN A 404 -20.29 0.75 11.28
N ASN A 405 -21.09 -0.30 11.04
CA ASN A 405 -22.42 -0.19 10.46
C ASN A 405 -23.35 0.47 11.49
N PRO A 406 -23.70 1.76 11.37
CA PRO A 406 -24.76 2.31 12.17
C PRO A 406 -26.04 1.65 11.65
N SER A 407 -26.81 1.09 12.55
CA SER A 407 -28.19 0.75 12.21
C SER A 407 -28.89 2.04 11.76
N SER A 408 -29.47 2.02 10.56
CA SER A 408 -30.48 2.93 10.01
C SER A 408 -30.14 4.42 9.88
#